data_AF-A0A7K2QFI1-F1
#
_entry.id   AF-A0A7K2QFI1-F1
#
_cell.length_a   1.000
_cell.length_b   1.000
_cell.length_c   1.000
_cell.angle_alpha   90.00
_cell.angle_beta   90.00
_cell.angle_gamma   90.00
#
_symmetry.space_group_name_H-M   'P 1'
#
loop_
_entity.id
_entity.type
_entity.pdbx_description
1 polymer ?
#
loop_
_entity_poly.entity_id
_entity_poly.type
_entity_poly.pdbx_seq_one_letter_code
_entity_poly.pdbx_strand_id
1 'polypeptide(L)'
;MAGHSHRRTTSAKTKAAAALAVAAAVGGTALALTGTAQAASVGATFTKSSSWTTGYTGQYVVTNHGGGTLKDWTLEFDLPAGTSLASLWNGEHTVDGRHVTVRPPKWDTAGLAAGGSVTVGFVTNASASAGSPTGCLINKERCSPATGPTPSPSGRPTTAPTASVPPTAKPTSTPTATATAAPTAKPTPTVPPGTTAPAGFAPYVDTSLYPAFDLLDTAARTGVKEFNLAFVTSGGGCSPLWGGVTSLADDRVASQISALRGKGGDVRVSFGGAAGSELGLVCGSAADLAAAYGKVVDTYRLTKVDFDIEGAALPDTAANTRRAQAIAQLQKSHPGLDVSFTLPVMPEGLTQPGVDLIANAKRNGVAVSAVNIMAMDYGP
;
A
#
# COMPACT_ATOMS: atom_id res chain seq x y z
N MET A 1 -60.87 -59.75 14.29
CA MET A 1 -61.17 -59.81 15.73
C MET A 1 -60.62 -58.51 16.34
N ALA A 2 -61.37 -57.41 16.25
CA ALA A 2 -62.32 -56.87 17.25
C ALA A 2 -61.59 -56.12 18.39
N GLY A 3 -61.77 -54.83 18.70
CA GLY A 3 -62.62 -53.71 18.21
C GLY A 3 -61.93 -52.36 18.57
N HIS A 4 -62.09 -51.25 17.82
CA HIS A 4 -63.14 -50.20 17.91
C HIS A 4 -63.43 -49.78 19.38
N SER A 5 -63.49 -48.51 19.83
CA SER A 5 -63.76 -47.17 19.28
C SER A 5 -63.50 -46.18 20.45
N HIS A 6 -63.08 -44.91 20.31
CA HIS A 6 -63.98 -43.79 20.02
C HIS A 6 -63.24 -42.47 19.74
N ARG A 7 -63.77 -41.79 18.73
CA ARG A 7 -63.56 -40.43 18.27
C ARG A 7 -64.27 -39.42 19.20
N ARG A 8 -63.68 -38.24 19.43
CA ARG A 8 -64.43 -36.97 19.53
C ARG A 8 -63.54 -35.76 19.23
N THR A 9 -63.86 -35.09 18.12
CA THR A 9 -63.46 -33.73 17.77
C THR A 9 -64.39 -32.72 18.44
N THR A 10 -63.89 -31.54 18.84
CA THR A 10 -64.53 -30.24 18.53
C THR A 10 -63.60 -29.07 18.91
N SER A 11 -63.73 -28.01 18.12
CA SER A 11 -62.94 -26.78 18.06
C SER A 11 -63.61 -25.66 18.87
N ALA A 12 -62.85 -24.71 19.43
CA ALA A 12 -63.30 -23.32 19.59
C ALA A 12 -62.15 -22.38 19.97
N LYS A 13 -62.08 -21.27 19.24
CA LYS A 13 -61.20 -20.10 19.35
C LYS A 13 -61.54 -19.27 20.60
N THR A 14 -60.58 -18.62 21.28
CA THR A 14 -60.50 -17.14 21.49
C THR A 14 -59.38 -16.67 22.45
N LYS A 15 -58.54 -15.75 21.93
CA LYS A 15 -58.11 -14.43 22.44
C LYS A 15 -57.71 -14.20 23.92
N ALA A 16 -56.45 -13.76 24.06
CA ALA A 16 -55.99 -12.47 24.63
C ALA A 16 -55.91 -12.21 26.16
N ALA A 17 -54.65 -11.99 26.60
CA ALA A 17 -54.09 -10.82 27.29
C ALA A 17 -54.37 -10.50 28.78
N ALA A 18 -53.26 -10.05 29.41
CA ALA A 18 -53.09 -9.18 30.59
C ALA A 18 -53.27 -9.80 32.01
N ALA A 19 -52.62 -9.36 33.08
CA ALA A 19 -51.41 -8.58 33.40
C ALA A 19 -51.31 -8.48 34.94
N LEU A 20 -50.09 -8.26 35.48
CA LEU A 20 -49.75 -7.70 36.83
C LEU A 20 -50.07 -8.56 38.08
N ALA A 21 -49.36 -8.53 39.22
CA ALA A 21 -48.02 -8.15 39.67
C ALA A 21 -47.99 -8.46 41.19
N VAL A 22 -46.91 -9.02 41.75
CA VAL A 22 -46.55 -8.86 43.18
C VAL A 22 -45.03 -8.77 43.29
N ALA A 23 -44.55 -7.79 44.06
CA ALA A 23 -43.18 -7.34 44.18
C ALA A 23 -42.47 -7.81 45.46
N ALA A 24 -41.12 -7.80 45.39
CA ALA A 24 -40.10 -7.63 46.45
C ALA A 24 -39.89 -8.80 47.47
N ALA A 25 -38.68 -9.16 47.95
CA ALA A 25 -37.38 -8.49 47.93
C ALA A 25 -36.21 -9.46 48.34
N VAL A 26 -35.04 -9.23 47.72
CA VAL A 26 -33.65 -9.22 48.27
C VAL A 26 -32.91 -10.52 48.66
N GLY A 27 -31.74 -10.74 48.01
CA GLY A 27 -30.58 -11.44 48.57
C GLY A 27 -29.67 -12.08 47.51
N GLY A 28 -28.46 -11.55 47.28
CA GLY A 28 -27.55 -11.86 46.16
C GLY A 28 -27.05 -13.31 46.06
N THR A 29 -26.65 -13.80 44.90
CA THR A 29 -25.41 -13.41 44.19
C THR A 29 -25.60 -13.47 42.66
N ALA A 30 -25.60 -12.32 42.00
CA ALA A 30 -25.22 -12.26 40.59
C ALA A 30 -23.69 -12.20 40.55
N LEU A 31 -23.04 -13.28 40.09
CA LEU A 31 -21.67 -13.18 39.58
C LEU A 31 -21.73 -12.31 38.31
N ALA A 32 -21.65 -10.99 38.49
CA ALA A 32 -21.28 -10.11 37.40
C ALA A 32 -19.81 -10.40 37.09
N LEU A 33 -19.54 -11.14 36.00
CA LEU A 33 -18.24 -11.07 35.37
C LEU A 33 -18.11 -9.67 34.78
N THR A 34 -17.77 -8.67 35.60
CA THR A 34 -17.18 -7.42 35.12
C THR A 34 -15.74 -7.72 34.76
N GLY A 35 -15.54 -8.56 33.73
CA GLY A 35 -14.30 -8.53 32.98
C GLY A 35 -14.30 -7.21 32.24
N THR A 36 -13.67 -6.18 32.81
CA THR A 36 -13.20 -5.09 31.97
C THR A 36 -12.20 -5.74 31.01
N ALA A 37 -12.64 -6.05 29.79
CA ALA A 37 -11.71 -6.24 28.69
C ALA A 37 -10.96 -4.91 28.61
N GLN A 38 -9.80 -4.84 29.24
CA GLN A 38 -8.85 -3.78 29.01
C GLN A 38 -8.49 -3.95 27.53
N ALA A 39 -9.12 -3.16 26.67
CA ALA A 39 -8.68 -3.08 25.29
C ALA A 39 -7.22 -2.61 25.37
N ALA A 40 -6.31 -3.46 24.91
CA ALA A 40 -4.91 -3.11 24.74
C ALA A 40 -4.86 -1.72 24.12
N SER A 41 -4.18 -0.76 24.76
CA SER A 41 -4.12 0.61 24.24
C SER A 41 -3.39 0.67 22.89
N VAL A 42 -2.74 -0.43 22.49
CA VAL A 42 -2.06 -0.59 21.21
C VAL A 42 -2.37 -1.98 20.67
N GLY A 43 -2.82 -2.06 19.42
CA GLY A 43 -3.05 -3.32 18.71
C GLY A 43 -2.02 -3.51 17.61
N ALA A 44 -1.77 -4.77 17.23
CA ALA A 44 -1.03 -5.11 16.02
C ALA A 44 -1.72 -6.26 15.30
N THR A 45 -1.86 -6.15 13.97
CA THR A 45 -2.50 -7.18 13.13
C THR A 45 -1.57 -7.59 12.00
N PHE A 46 -1.32 -8.89 11.87
CA PHE A 46 -0.49 -9.45 10.81
C PHE A 46 -1.30 -9.78 9.56
N THR A 47 -0.74 -9.49 8.38
CA THR A 47 -1.19 -10.08 7.11
C THR A 47 0.02 -10.43 6.23
N LYS A 48 -0.13 -11.45 5.38
CA LYS A 48 0.79 -11.70 4.26
C LYS A 48 0.26 -10.99 3.04
N SER A 49 1.01 -10.04 2.48
CA SER A 49 0.63 -9.32 1.26
C SER A 49 0.96 -10.12 -0.01
N SER A 50 2.03 -10.92 0.02
CA SER A 50 2.39 -11.84 -1.06
C SER A 50 3.22 -13.01 -0.52
N SER A 51 3.19 -14.18 -1.17
CA SER A 51 3.99 -15.35 -0.77
C SER A 51 4.48 -16.14 -1.98
N TRP A 52 5.66 -16.72 -1.85
CA TRP A 52 6.27 -17.64 -2.82
C TRP A 52 6.88 -18.84 -2.08
N THR A 53 7.41 -19.82 -2.80
CA THR A 53 7.87 -21.09 -2.23
C THR A 53 8.91 -20.93 -1.12
N THR A 54 9.78 -19.93 -1.24
CA THR A 54 10.93 -19.69 -0.37
C THR A 54 10.83 -18.37 0.40
N GLY A 55 9.64 -17.81 0.59
CA GLY A 55 9.48 -16.55 1.31
C GLY A 55 8.11 -15.92 1.19
N TYR A 56 7.95 -14.77 1.83
CA TYR A 56 6.74 -13.95 1.73
C TYR A 56 7.04 -12.50 2.12
N THR A 57 6.17 -11.61 1.66
CA THR A 57 6.06 -10.26 2.19
C THR A 57 5.00 -10.24 3.28
N GLY A 58 5.40 -9.85 4.48
CA GLY A 58 4.55 -9.73 5.65
C GLY A 58 4.38 -8.27 6.05
N GLN A 59 3.25 -7.96 6.68
CA GLN A 59 3.03 -6.63 7.25
C GLN A 59 2.28 -6.72 8.58
N TYR A 60 2.67 -5.87 9.51
CA TYR A 60 1.96 -5.59 10.75
C TYR A 60 1.39 -4.18 10.71
N VAL A 61 0.07 -4.06 10.91
CA VAL A 61 -0.56 -2.76 11.16
C VAL A 61 -0.61 -2.55 12.67
N VAL A 62 0.24 -1.67 13.19
CA VAL A 62 0.25 -1.25 14.59
C VAL A 62 -0.70 -0.07 14.74
N THR A 63 -1.67 -0.16 15.65
CA THR A 63 -2.70 0.86 15.84
C THR A 63 -2.73 1.32 17.29
N ASN A 64 -2.73 2.63 17.52
CA ASN A 64 -2.88 3.21 18.84
C ASN A 64 -4.37 3.39 19.17
N HIS A 65 -4.91 2.54 20.03
CA HIS A 65 -6.28 2.63 20.53
C HIS A 65 -6.40 3.46 21.82
N GLY A 66 -5.27 3.95 22.36
CA GLY A 66 -5.21 4.80 23.54
C GLY A 66 -5.59 6.25 23.24
N GLY A 67 -5.80 7.02 24.31
CA GLY A 67 -6.18 8.44 24.23
C GLY A 67 -5.02 9.43 24.06
N GLY A 68 -3.77 8.97 24.00
CA GLY A 68 -2.58 9.82 23.89
C GLY A 68 -1.62 9.33 22.82
N THR A 69 -0.71 10.20 22.37
CA THR A 69 0.32 9.86 21.39
C THR A 69 1.31 8.83 21.95
N LEU A 70 1.58 7.80 21.15
CA LEU A 70 2.47 6.69 21.49
C LEU A 70 3.81 6.86 20.77
N LYS A 71 4.86 7.23 21.52
CA LYS A 71 6.21 7.45 20.96
C LYS A 71 7.09 6.22 20.94
N ASP A 72 6.88 5.28 21.87
CA ASP A 72 7.79 4.16 22.11
C ASP A 72 7.06 2.81 22.04
N TRP A 73 6.53 2.45 20.86
CA TRP A 73 5.96 1.12 20.67
C TRP A 73 7.05 0.07 20.43
N THR A 74 6.80 -1.17 20.83
CA THR A 74 7.68 -2.31 20.57
C THR A 74 6.85 -3.48 20.06
N LEU A 75 7.08 -3.85 18.81
CA LEU A 75 6.47 -5.02 18.16
C LEU A 75 7.49 -6.16 18.19
N GLU A 76 7.09 -7.31 18.70
CA GLU A 76 7.92 -8.51 18.79
C GLU A 76 7.20 -9.67 18.10
N PHE A 77 7.90 -10.49 17.34
CA PHE A 77 7.35 -11.71 16.76
C PHE A 77 8.44 -12.72 16.42
N ASP A 78 8.08 -14.00 16.38
CA ASP A 78 8.97 -15.09 16.02
C ASP A 78 8.74 -15.54 14.58
N LEU A 79 9.82 -15.63 13.80
CA LEU A 79 9.81 -16.27 12.50
C LEU A 79 9.79 -17.81 12.66
N PRO A 80 9.08 -18.53 11.78
CA PRO A 80 9.11 -20.00 11.77
C PRO A 80 10.52 -20.58 11.62
N ALA A 81 10.70 -21.82 12.04
CA ALA A 81 11.96 -22.53 11.79
C ALA A 81 12.27 -22.57 10.28
N GLY A 82 13.53 -22.34 9.93
CA GLY A 82 13.97 -22.29 8.53
C GLY A 82 13.58 -21.00 7.79
N THR A 83 13.01 -20.01 8.47
CA THR A 83 12.70 -18.67 7.93
C THR A 83 13.62 -17.62 8.56
N SER A 84 14.17 -16.71 7.76
CA SER A 84 14.96 -15.56 8.19
C SER A 84 14.37 -14.25 7.66
N LEU A 85 14.63 -13.16 8.37
CA LEU A 85 14.25 -11.81 7.93
C LEU A 85 15.24 -11.36 6.84
N ALA A 86 14.73 -10.95 5.69
CA ALA A 86 15.52 -10.46 4.57
C ALA A 86 15.64 -8.92 4.60
N SER A 87 14.51 -8.25 4.81
CA SER A 87 14.42 -6.80 4.94
C SER A 87 13.20 -6.41 5.76
N LEU A 88 13.22 -5.22 6.35
CA LEU A 88 12.11 -4.62 7.08
C LEU A 88 12.13 -3.10 6.84
N TRP A 89 10.96 -2.48 6.73
CA TRP A 89 10.77 -1.04 6.58
C TRP A 89 9.73 -0.52 7.58
N ASN A 90 9.71 0.80 7.74
CA ASN A 90 8.84 1.54 8.68
C ASN A 90 9.04 1.14 10.14
N GLY A 91 10.27 0.74 10.48
CA GLY A 91 10.69 0.41 11.83
C GLY A 91 12.18 0.08 11.91
N GLU A 92 12.76 0.29 13.08
CA GLU A 92 14.11 -0.15 13.43
C GLU A 92 14.01 -1.53 14.05
N HIS A 93 14.85 -2.49 13.62
CA HIS A 93 14.71 -3.86 14.05
C HIS A 93 16.01 -4.49 14.54
N THR A 94 15.86 -5.44 15.45
CA THR A 94 16.91 -6.37 15.88
C THR A 94 16.41 -7.79 15.72
N VAL A 95 17.31 -8.71 15.34
CA VAL A 95 16.99 -10.13 15.21
C VAL A 95 17.90 -10.94 16.14
N ASP A 96 17.31 -11.69 17.06
CA ASP A 96 18.01 -12.70 17.87
C ASP A 96 17.49 -14.10 17.51
N GLY A 97 18.29 -14.84 16.76
CA GLY A 97 17.89 -16.11 16.17
C GLY A 97 16.69 -15.95 15.22
N ARG A 98 15.49 -16.28 15.72
CA ARG A 98 14.22 -16.14 14.98
C ARG A 98 13.31 -15.07 15.56
N HIS A 99 13.69 -14.46 16.67
CA HIS A 99 12.93 -13.43 17.33
C HIS A 99 13.24 -12.08 16.71
N VAL A 100 12.23 -11.40 16.20
CA VAL A 100 12.32 -10.06 15.61
C VAL A 100 11.69 -9.08 16.57
N THR A 101 12.46 -8.07 16.97
CA THR A 101 11.97 -6.92 17.74
C THR A 101 12.03 -5.69 16.85
N VAL A 102 10.93 -4.94 16.77
CA VAL A 102 10.78 -3.73 15.96
C VAL A 102 10.35 -2.57 16.85
N ARG A 103 10.95 -1.42 16.63
CA ARG A 103 10.66 -0.14 17.30
C ARG A 103 10.40 0.96 16.27
N PRO A 104 9.75 2.06 16.65
CA PRO A 104 9.62 3.21 15.76
C PRO A 104 10.99 3.69 15.28
N PRO A 105 11.07 4.17 14.03
CA PRO A 105 12.32 4.64 13.48
C PRO A 105 12.84 5.87 14.21
N LYS A 106 14.16 6.06 14.28
CA LYS A 106 14.76 7.16 15.08
C LYS A 106 14.37 8.56 14.62
N TRP A 107 13.97 8.71 13.36
CA TRP A 107 13.52 9.97 12.80
C TRP A 107 12.03 10.25 13.10
N ASP A 108 11.27 9.24 13.58
CA ASP A 108 9.92 9.37 14.14
C ASP A 108 9.97 10.10 15.48
N THR A 109 9.88 11.42 15.45
CA THR A 109 9.86 12.23 16.69
C THR A 109 8.43 12.62 17.10
N ALA A 110 7.50 12.51 16.17
CA ALA A 110 6.09 12.86 16.36
C ALA A 110 5.36 11.79 17.18
N GLY A 111 5.67 10.52 16.94
CA GLY A 111 5.00 9.37 17.51
C GLY A 111 3.62 9.11 16.91
N LEU A 112 3.06 7.95 17.23
CA LEU A 112 1.78 7.49 16.71
C LEU A 112 0.62 8.13 17.47
N ALA A 113 -0.09 9.07 16.85
CA ALA A 113 -1.24 9.76 17.45
C ALA A 113 -2.36 8.79 17.89
N ALA A 114 -3.22 9.23 18.83
CA ALA A 114 -4.40 8.49 19.24
C ALA A 114 -5.30 8.16 18.03
N GLY A 115 -5.68 6.90 17.87
CA GLY A 115 -6.42 6.39 16.71
C GLY A 115 -5.59 6.22 15.43
N GLY A 116 -4.32 6.59 15.44
CA GLY A 116 -3.41 6.43 14.29
C GLY A 116 -2.90 5.01 14.13
N SER A 117 -2.47 4.69 12.91
CA SER A 117 -1.83 3.41 12.58
C SER A 117 -0.53 3.60 11.81
N VAL A 118 0.42 2.69 12.01
CA VAL A 118 1.64 2.54 11.20
C VAL A 118 1.71 1.12 10.66
N THR A 119 2.14 0.98 9.41
CA THR A 119 2.37 -0.32 8.77
C THR A 119 3.86 -0.62 8.77
N VAL A 120 4.26 -1.66 9.52
CA VAL A 120 5.60 -2.25 9.49
C VAL A 120 5.59 -3.38 8.47
N GLY A 121 6.34 -3.23 7.38
CA GLY A 121 6.44 -4.26 6.35
C GLY A 121 7.80 -4.97 6.39
N PHE A 122 7.83 -6.23 5.97
CA PHE A 122 9.05 -7.02 5.93
C PHE A 122 9.00 -8.12 4.87
N VAL A 123 10.18 -8.53 4.39
CA VAL A 123 10.35 -9.70 3.52
C VAL A 123 11.08 -10.79 4.30
N THR A 124 10.65 -12.03 4.10
CA THR A 124 11.32 -13.22 4.64
C THR A 124 11.93 -14.08 3.54
N ASN A 125 13.02 -14.76 3.89
CA ASN A 125 13.58 -15.88 3.13
C ASN A 125 13.33 -17.17 3.91
N ALA A 126 13.07 -18.27 3.22
CA ALA A 126 12.92 -19.58 3.84
C ALA A 126 13.50 -20.68 2.97
N SER A 127 14.10 -21.70 3.60
CA SER A 127 14.64 -22.87 2.91
C SER A 127 13.55 -23.85 2.43
N ALA A 128 12.32 -23.69 2.91
CA ALA A 128 11.10 -24.41 2.53
C ALA A 128 9.88 -23.48 2.68
N SER A 129 8.65 -24.00 2.66
CA SER A 129 7.44 -23.20 2.80
C SER A 129 7.46 -22.31 4.05
N ALA A 130 7.45 -21.00 3.85
CA ALA A 130 7.52 -20.03 4.93
C ALA A 130 6.17 -19.93 5.69
N GLY A 131 6.16 -20.41 6.93
CA GLY A 131 5.02 -20.28 7.85
C GLY A 131 4.69 -18.82 8.20
N SER A 132 3.58 -18.56 8.87
CA SER A 132 3.28 -17.22 9.42
C SER A 132 4.08 -16.96 10.71
N PRO A 133 4.43 -15.71 11.03
CA PRO A 133 5.03 -15.39 12.31
C PRO A 133 4.13 -15.82 13.48
N THR A 134 4.76 -16.18 14.58
CA THR A 134 4.09 -16.58 15.82
C THR A 134 4.53 -15.69 16.98
N GLY A 135 3.92 -15.85 18.16
CA GLY A 135 4.39 -15.16 19.36
C GLY A 135 4.30 -13.64 19.32
N CYS A 136 3.42 -13.08 18.48
CA CYS A 136 3.34 -11.63 18.32
C CYS A 136 2.96 -10.93 19.62
N LEU A 137 3.79 -9.97 20.03
CA LEU A 137 3.53 -9.06 21.13
C LEU A 137 3.65 -7.60 20.65
N ILE A 138 2.75 -6.73 21.11
CA ILE A 138 2.86 -5.28 20.97
C ILE A 138 2.87 -4.69 22.38
N ASN A 139 3.96 -4.00 22.74
CA ASN A 139 4.20 -3.51 24.10
C ASN A 139 4.03 -4.60 25.19
N LYS A 140 4.53 -5.80 24.90
CA LYS A 140 4.41 -7.01 25.76
C LYS A 140 2.99 -7.59 25.90
N GLU A 141 2.01 -7.01 25.21
CA GLU A 141 0.64 -7.54 25.15
C GLU A 141 0.47 -8.37 23.88
N ARG A 142 -0.35 -9.44 23.93
CA ARG A 142 -0.55 -10.28 22.74
C ARG A 142 -1.22 -9.49 21.63
N CYS A 143 -0.69 -9.63 20.42
CA CYS A 143 -1.32 -9.08 19.23
C CYS A 143 -2.72 -9.71 19.02
N SER A 144 -3.61 -8.94 18.41
CA SER A 144 -4.97 -9.40 18.16
C SER A 144 -4.97 -10.54 17.12
N PRO A 145 -5.74 -11.62 17.31
CA PRO A 145 -5.87 -12.66 16.31
C PRO A 145 -6.54 -12.08 15.05
N ALA A 146 -5.94 -12.32 13.88
CA ALA A 146 -6.50 -11.92 12.59
C ALA A 146 -7.87 -12.58 12.37
N THR A 147 -8.95 -11.87 12.72
CA THR A 147 -10.35 -12.33 12.55
C THR A 147 -11.17 -11.33 11.74
N GLY A 148 -10.53 -10.58 10.85
CA GLY A 148 -11.18 -9.65 9.92
C GLY A 148 -10.61 -9.72 8.51
N PRO A 149 -11.37 -9.24 7.49
CA PRO A 149 -10.83 -9.04 6.15
C PRO A 149 -9.60 -8.13 6.18
N THR A 150 -8.68 -8.33 5.25
CA THR A 150 -7.44 -7.56 5.08
C THR A 150 -7.72 -6.05 5.22
N PRO A 151 -7.17 -5.35 6.25
CA PRO A 151 -7.35 -3.91 6.34
C PRO A 151 -6.65 -3.24 5.16
N SER A 152 -7.40 -2.42 4.43
CA SER A 152 -6.92 -1.54 3.38
C SER A 152 -6.30 -0.28 4.02
N PRO A 153 -5.16 0.24 3.53
CA PRO A 153 -4.55 1.45 4.06
C PRO A 153 -5.50 2.65 3.96
N SER A 154 -5.94 3.18 5.10
CA SER A 154 -6.66 4.46 5.18
C SER A 154 -5.67 5.61 5.41
N GLY A 155 -4.91 5.95 4.37
CA GLY A 155 -3.93 7.04 4.37
C GLY A 155 -4.48 8.41 3.96
N ARG A 156 -5.81 8.64 3.96
CA ARG A 156 -6.37 9.95 3.56
C ARG A 156 -6.70 10.82 4.77
N PRO A 157 -6.01 11.97 4.96
CA PRO A 157 -6.52 13.04 5.82
C PRO A 157 -7.87 13.54 5.29
N THR A 158 -8.94 13.45 6.10
CA THR A 158 -10.30 13.87 5.73
C THR A 158 -10.57 15.37 5.94
N THR A 159 -9.58 16.17 6.31
CA THR A 159 -9.76 17.63 6.40
C THR A 159 -9.35 18.30 5.10
N ALA A 160 -10.35 18.63 4.27
CA ALA A 160 -10.19 19.56 3.16
C ALA A 160 -9.70 20.92 3.70
N PRO A 161 -8.61 21.51 3.16
CA PRO A 161 -8.25 22.88 3.48
C PRO A 161 -9.34 23.82 2.96
N THR A 162 -9.98 24.58 3.84
CA THR A 162 -10.80 25.73 3.45
C THR A 162 -9.93 26.73 2.71
N ALA A 163 -10.30 27.10 1.49
CA ALA A 163 -9.59 28.08 0.68
C ALA A 163 -9.43 29.40 1.45
N SER A 164 -8.18 29.74 1.80
CA SER A 164 -7.84 31.05 2.35
C SER A 164 -7.64 32.02 1.19
N VAL A 165 -8.45 33.08 1.15
CA VAL A 165 -8.35 34.17 0.17
C VAL A 165 -7.02 34.91 0.37
N PRO A 166 -6.23 35.18 -0.69
CA PRO A 166 -4.97 35.90 -0.54
C PRO A 166 -5.22 37.37 -0.15
N PRO A 167 -4.54 37.93 0.87
CA PRO A 167 -4.66 39.33 1.21
C PRO A 167 -3.91 40.19 0.19
N THR A 168 -4.57 41.23 -0.29
CA THR A 168 -4.00 42.25 -1.16
C THR A 168 -3.12 43.19 -0.31
N ALA A 169 -1.80 43.05 -0.39
CA ALA A 169 -0.87 43.97 0.27
C ALA A 169 -0.29 44.97 -0.75
N LYS A 170 -0.61 46.26 -0.53
CA LYS A 170 0.00 47.43 -1.18
C LYS A 170 1.43 47.64 -0.63
N PRO A 171 2.44 48.00 -1.45
CA PRO A 171 3.80 48.16 -0.97
C PRO A 171 3.95 49.46 -0.18
N THR A 172 4.54 49.37 1.02
CA THR A 172 5.04 50.52 1.77
C THR A 172 6.52 50.25 2.07
N SER A 173 7.38 51.16 1.60
CA SER A 173 8.84 51.11 1.70
C SER A 173 9.32 51.83 2.96
N THR A 174 10.16 51.20 3.80
CA THR A 174 11.19 51.86 4.65
C THR A 174 12.12 50.81 5.32
N PRO A 175 13.29 51.18 5.89
CA PRO A 175 14.58 51.29 5.22
C PRO A 175 15.65 50.27 5.71
N THR A 176 16.75 50.22 4.96
CA THR A 176 18.03 49.53 5.20
C THR A 176 18.53 49.58 6.65
N ALA A 177 18.84 48.40 7.22
CA ALA A 177 19.69 48.26 8.39
C ALA A 177 20.96 47.47 8.04
N THR A 178 22.09 48.02 8.46
CA THR A 178 23.47 47.63 8.19
C THR A 178 23.83 46.25 8.75
N ALA A 179 24.62 45.50 7.98
CA ALA A 179 25.10 44.15 8.28
C ALA A 179 26.00 44.07 9.51
N THR A 180 25.85 42.99 10.29
CA THR A 180 26.85 42.48 11.23
C THR A 180 27.21 41.06 10.80
N ALA A 181 28.49 40.81 10.54
CA ALA A 181 29.00 39.54 10.04
C ALA A 181 29.00 38.45 11.14
N ALA A 182 28.53 37.26 10.79
CA ALA A 182 28.61 36.03 11.57
C ALA A 182 29.34 34.93 10.75
N PRO A 183 29.99 33.95 11.40
CA PRO A 183 31.20 33.29 10.89
C PRO A 183 30.93 32.23 9.80
N THR A 184 31.98 31.97 9.03
CA THR A 184 32.08 31.11 7.85
C THR A 184 31.58 29.68 8.09
N ALA A 185 30.50 29.30 7.40
CA ALA A 185 30.06 27.91 7.26
C ALA A 185 30.92 27.18 6.20
N LYS A 186 31.30 25.94 6.53
CA LYS A 186 31.99 24.98 5.67
C LYS A 186 31.15 24.70 4.40
N PRO A 187 31.74 24.60 3.19
CA PRO A 187 30.98 24.47 1.96
C PRO A 187 30.23 23.13 1.88
N THR A 188 28.90 23.21 1.78
CA THR A 188 28.02 22.12 1.37
C THR A 188 28.28 21.81 -0.11
N PRO A 189 28.33 20.53 -0.54
CA PRO A 189 28.49 20.19 -1.95
C PRO A 189 27.35 20.77 -2.79
N THR A 190 27.69 21.61 -3.77
CA THR A 190 26.74 22.16 -4.73
C THR A 190 26.24 21.04 -5.65
N VAL A 191 25.01 20.59 -5.45
CA VAL A 191 24.29 19.77 -6.42
C VAL A 191 24.04 20.65 -7.66
N PRO A 192 24.43 20.22 -8.87
CA PRO A 192 24.15 20.97 -10.09
C PRO A 192 22.64 21.21 -10.24
N PRO A 193 22.18 22.38 -10.69
CA PRO A 193 20.76 22.61 -10.96
C PRO A 193 20.29 21.62 -12.02
N GLY A 194 19.38 20.71 -11.62
CA GLY A 194 18.67 19.86 -12.57
C GLY A 194 17.91 20.75 -13.56
N THR A 195 18.01 20.44 -14.85
CA THR A 195 17.25 21.10 -15.91
C THR A 195 15.76 21.07 -15.58
N THR A 196 15.18 22.24 -15.31
CA THR A 196 13.73 22.42 -15.13
C THR A 196 13.02 22.30 -16.47
N ALA A 197 12.88 21.07 -16.97
CA ALA A 197 11.70 20.76 -17.78
C ALA A 197 10.49 20.85 -16.83
N PRO A 198 9.39 21.52 -17.21
CA PRO A 198 8.19 21.51 -16.38
C PRO A 198 7.75 20.06 -16.20
N ALA A 199 7.87 19.53 -14.98
CA ALA A 199 7.42 18.19 -14.66
C ALA A 199 5.91 18.15 -14.90
N GLY A 200 5.46 17.32 -15.84
CA GLY A 200 4.04 17.08 -16.05
C GLY A 200 3.42 16.48 -14.78
N PHE A 201 2.22 16.92 -14.42
CA PHE A 201 1.47 16.33 -13.30
C PHE A 201 0.56 15.21 -13.83
N ALA A 202 0.81 13.99 -13.33
CA ALA A 202 0.01 12.80 -13.65
C ALA A 202 -0.30 12.02 -12.36
N PRO A 203 -1.51 12.13 -11.79
CA PRO A 203 -1.87 11.40 -10.58
C PRO A 203 -2.09 9.91 -10.89
N TYR A 204 -1.85 9.06 -9.89
CA TYR A 204 -2.22 7.65 -9.94
C TYR A 204 -3.73 7.47 -9.80
N VAL A 205 -4.29 6.57 -10.59
CA VAL A 205 -5.68 6.13 -10.51
C VAL A 205 -5.70 4.62 -10.39
N ASP A 206 -6.18 4.12 -9.25
CA ASP A 206 -6.46 2.69 -9.08
C ASP A 206 -7.70 2.32 -9.89
N THR A 207 -7.46 1.56 -10.96
CA THR A 207 -8.46 1.09 -11.92
C THR A 207 -9.38 0.01 -11.34
N SER A 208 -8.95 -0.66 -10.27
CA SER A 208 -9.65 -1.79 -9.68
C SER A 208 -10.76 -1.40 -8.70
N LEU A 209 -10.83 -0.12 -8.31
CA LEU A 209 -11.80 0.36 -7.32
C LEU A 209 -13.22 0.50 -7.88
N TYR A 210 -14.19 0.28 -6.99
CA TYR A 210 -15.60 0.56 -7.25
C TYR A 210 -16.11 1.69 -6.33
N PRO A 211 -16.85 2.69 -6.86
CA PRO A 211 -17.18 2.89 -8.27
C PRO A 211 -15.96 3.21 -9.13
N ALA A 212 -16.01 2.87 -10.42
CA ALA A 212 -14.92 3.14 -11.35
C ALA A 212 -14.64 4.65 -11.42
N PHE A 213 -13.36 5.00 -11.45
CA PHE A 213 -12.93 6.38 -11.53
C PHE A 213 -13.31 7.02 -12.89
N ASP A 214 -13.82 8.25 -12.86
CA ASP A 214 -14.17 9.01 -14.07
C ASP A 214 -13.00 9.92 -14.48
N LEU A 215 -12.23 9.47 -15.47
CA LEU A 215 -11.09 10.23 -16.01
C LEU A 215 -11.56 11.50 -16.73
N LEU A 216 -12.68 11.42 -17.45
CA LEU A 216 -13.16 12.51 -18.31
C LEU A 216 -13.73 13.66 -17.49
N ASP A 217 -14.55 13.34 -16.49
CA ASP A 217 -15.08 14.31 -15.55
C ASP A 217 -13.96 14.94 -14.72
N THR A 218 -13.01 14.13 -14.22
CA THR A 218 -11.85 14.66 -13.49
C THR A 218 -11.04 15.61 -14.37
N ALA A 219 -10.74 15.23 -15.61
CA ALA A 219 -10.02 16.08 -16.55
C ALA A 219 -10.78 17.38 -16.85
N ALA A 220 -12.11 17.33 -16.96
CA ALA A 220 -12.95 18.51 -17.20
C ALA A 220 -12.98 19.45 -16.00
N ARG A 221 -13.06 18.92 -14.77
CA ARG A 221 -13.17 19.73 -13.55
C ARG A 221 -11.83 20.30 -13.07
N THR A 222 -10.75 19.55 -13.25
CA THR A 222 -9.44 19.89 -12.66
C THR A 222 -8.43 20.42 -13.67
N GLY A 223 -8.64 20.18 -14.96
CA GLY A 223 -7.67 20.50 -16.01
C GLY A 223 -6.53 19.49 -16.13
N VAL A 224 -6.46 18.45 -15.27
CA VAL A 224 -5.47 17.37 -15.38
C VAL A 224 -5.64 16.64 -16.71
N LYS A 225 -4.52 16.40 -17.41
CA LYS A 225 -4.51 15.79 -18.74
C LYS A 225 -3.79 14.45 -18.80
N GLU A 226 -2.90 14.18 -17.86
CA GLU A 226 -2.10 12.96 -17.83
C GLU A 226 -2.49 12.17 -16.58
N PHE A 227 -2.55 10.83 -16.68
CA PHE A 227 -2.84 9.95 -15.55
C PHE A 227 -1.94 8.72 -15.56
N ASN A 228 -1.52 8.25 -14.39
CA ASN A 228 -0.89 6.95 -14.23
C ASN A 228 -1.97 5.93 -13.83
N LEU A 229 -2.32 5.01 -14.73
CA LEU A 229 -3.32 3.98 -14.45
C LEU A 229 -2.67 2.79 -13.75
N ALA A 230 -3.16 2.48 -12.55
CA ALA A 230 -2.60 1.51 -11.62
C ALA A 230 -3.60 0.36 -11.35
N PHE A 231 -3.17 -0.89 -11.18
CA PHE A 231 -1.89 -1.45 -11.63
C PHE A 231 -2.17 -2.67 -12.51
N VAL A 232 -1.29 -2.91 -13.49
CA VAL A 232 -1.24 -4.19 -14.18
C VAL A 232 -0.33 -5.13 -13.39
N THR A 233 -0.89 -6.26 -12.98
CA THR A 233 -0.17 -7.35 -12.30
C THR A 233 -0.55 -8.70 -12.93
N SER A 234 0.06 -9.79 -12.46
CA SER A 234 -0.22 -11.12 -13.00
C SER A 234 -1.58 -11.64 -12.57
N GLY A 235 -2.38 -12.08 -13.55
CA GLY A 235 -3.59 -12.87 -13.35
C GLY A 235 -3.37 -14.37 -13.11
N GLY A 236 -2.11 -14.77 -12.91
CA GLY A 236 -1.65 -16.15 -12.97
C GLY A 236 -0.65 -16.35 -14.10
N GLY A 237 0.49 -16.96 -13.79
CA GLY A 237 1.61 -17.10 -14.73
C GLY A 237 2.09 -15.75 -15.26
N CYS A 238 2.30 -15.64 -16.57
CA CYS A 238 2.75 -14.41 -17.23
C CYS A 238 1.61 -13.65 -17.92
N SER A 239 0.38 -13.73 -17.41
CA SER A 239 -0.79 -13.06 -17.99
C SER A 239 -1.04 -11.68 -17.35
N PRO A 240 -0.93 -10.56 -18.10
CA PRO A 240 -1.16 -9.23 -17.56
C PRO A 240 -2.67 -8.93 -17.42
N LEU A 241 -3.12 -8.60 -16.20
CA LEU A 241 -4.48 -8.18 -15.87
C LEU A 241 -4.45 -6.93 -14.96
N TRP A 242 -5.51 -6.12 -15.00
CA TRP A 242 -5.70 -5.04 -14.02
C TRP A 242 -5.97 -5.64 -12.64
N GLY A 243 -5.16 -5.25 -11.65
CA GLY A 243 -5.21 -5.79 -10.30
C GLY A 243 -5.04 -7.31 -10.22
N GLY A 244 -4.54 -7.96 -11.29
CA GLY A 244 -4.43 -9.41 -11.35
C GLY A 244 -5.77 -10.14 -11.54
N VAL A 245 -6.85 -9.41 -11.84
CA VAL A 245 -8.20 -9.99 -11.90
C VAL A 245 -8.99 -9.57 -13.15
N THR A 246 -8.95 -8.30 -13.51
CA THR A 246 -9.79 -7.75 -14.58
C THR A 246 -9.04 -7.79 -15.92
N SER A 247 -9.70 -8.29 -16.95
CA SER A 247 -9.12 -8.32 -18.30
C SER A 247 -8.83 -6.91 -18.81
N LEU A 248 -7.81 -6.78 -19.66
CA LEU A 248 -7.45 -5.50 -20.27
C LEU A 248 -8.62 -4.88 -21.08
N ALA A 249 -9.52 -5.70 -21.62
CA ALA A 249 -10.65 -5.21 -22.40
C ALA A 249 -11.84 -4.77 -21.53
N ASP A 250 -11.95 -5.29 -20.32
CA ASP A 250 -13.15 -5.12 -19.48
C ASP A 250 -13.03 -4.01 -18.43
N ASP A 251 -11.82 -3.47 -18.24
CA ASP A 251 -11.58 -2.42 -17.25
C ASP A 251 -12.28 -1.10 -17.59
N ARG A 252 -13.11 -0.63 -16.66
CA ARG A 252 -13.99 0.52 -16.88
C ARG A 252 -13.22 1.84 -16.91
N VAL A 253 -12.12 1.95 -16.19
CA VAL A 253 -11.29 3.16 -16.20
C VAL A 253 -10.47 3.21 -17.49
N ALA A 254 -9.79 2.12 -17.83
CA ALA A 254 -9.00 1.99 -19.06
C ALA A 254 -9.86 2.14 -20.33
N SER A 255 -11.15 1.75 -20.30
CA SER A 255 -12.06 1.97 -21.43
C SER A 255 -12.23 3.45 -21.83
N GLN A 256 -11.92 4.39 -20.92
CA GLN A 256 -12.04 5.83 -21.15
C GLN A 256 -10.82 6.44 -21.86
N ILE A 257 -9.70 5.69 -22.02
CA ILE A 257 -8.43 6.20 -22.57
C ILE A 257 -8.61 6.89 -23.93
N SER A 258 -9.35 6.27 -24.85
CA SER A 258 -9.57 6.85 -26.19
C SER A 258 -10.34 8.17 -26.13
N ALA A 259 -11.33 8.27 -25.25
CA ALA A 259 -12.10 9.50 -25.06
C ALA A 259 -11.27 10.60 -24.37
N LEU A 260 -10.40 10.23 -23.43
CA LEU A 260 -9.47 11.15 -22.78
C LEU A 260 -8.49 11.75 -23.80
N ARG A 261 -7.95 10.92 -24.70
CA ARG A 261 -7.13 11.36 -25.83
C ARG A 261 -7.85 12.30 -26.79
N GLY A 262 -9.13 12.04 -27.05
CA GLY A 262 -9.99 12.97 -27.79
C GLY A 262 -10.15 14.35 -27.12
N LYS A 263 -9.85 14.47 -25.82
CA LYS A 263 -9.86 15.73 -25.05
C LYS A 263 -8.44 16.28 -24.78
N GLY A 264 -7.44 15.79 -25.50
CA GLY A 264 -6.05 16.22 -25.39
C GLY A 264 -5.34 15.74 -24.12
N GLY A 265 -5.85 14.69 -23.48
CA GLY A 265 -5.15 13.98 -22.40
C GLY A 265 -4.48 12.71 -22.89
N ASP A 266 -3.77 12.02 -22.00
CA ASP A 266 -3.16 10.72 -22.27
C ASP A 266 -2.92 9.98 -20.95
N VAL A 267 -2.41 8.75 -21.05
CA VAL A 267 -2.12 7.91 -19.89
C VAL A 267 -0.74 7.27 -19.97
N ARG A 268 -0.20 6.96 -18.79
CA ARG A 268 0.84 5.97 -18.57
C ARG A 268 0.21 4.79 -17.85
N VAL A 269 0.52 3.56 -18.25
CA VAL A 269 0.11 2.37 -17.49
C VAL A 269 1.24 1.95 -16.58
N SER A 270 0.91 1.72 -15.30
CA SER A 270 1.86 1.26 -14.29
C SER A 270 1.75 -0.24 -14.03
N PHE A 271 2.88 -0.92 -14.06
CA PHE A 271 3.03 -2.34 -13.72
C PHE A 271 3.59 -2.48 -12.31
N GLY A 272 3.07 -3.44 -11.55
CA GLY A 272 3.55 -3.73 -10.19
C GLY A 272 2.67 -3.11 -9.10
N GLY A 273 3.25 -2.26 -8.26
CA GLY A 273 2.63 -1.70 -7.07
C GLY A 273 2.72 -2.60 -5.83
N ALA A 274 2.25 -2.09 -4.69
CA ALA A 274 2.36 -2.73 -3.38
C ALA A 274 1.64 -4.08 -3.22
N ALA A 275 0.66 -4.39 -4.09
CA ALA A 275 -0.21 -5.56 -3.96
C ALA A 275 -0.30 -6.38 -5.25
N GLY A 276 -0.63 -7.67 -5.10
CA GLY A 276 -0.70 -8.62 -6.21
C GLY A 276 0.66 -9.27 -6.55
N SER A 277 0.72 -9.93 -7.70
CA SER A 277 1.91 -10.62 -8.17
C SER A 277 2.55 -9.85 -9.33
N GLU A 278 3.68 -9.20 -9.07
CA GLU A 278 4.41 -8.46 -10.10
C GLU A 278 4.90 -9.39 -11.23
N LEU A 279 4.73 -8.98 -12.49
CA LEU A 279 4.97 -9.83 -13.66
C LEU A 279 6.43 -10.30 -13.77
N GLY A 280 7.40 -9.45 -13.44
CA GLY A 280 8.82 -9.78 -13.40
C GLY A 280 9.20 -10.88 -12.41
N LEU A 281 8.45 -11.05 -11.32
CA LEU A 281 8.61 -12.16 -10.36
C LEU A 281 8.10 -13.50 -10.89
N VAL A 282 7.07 -13.49 -11.74
CA VAL A 282 6.33 -14.72 -12.12
C VAL A 282 6.57 -15.20 -13.55
N CYS A 283 6.94 -14.32 -14.47
CA CYS A 283 7.26 -14.71 -15.84
C CYS A 283 8.55 -15.53 -15.89
N GLY A 284 8.56 -16.61 -16.67
CA GLY A 284 9.69 -17.54 -16.74
C GLY A 284 10.95 -16.94 -17.40
N SER A 285 10.76 -16.07 -18.41
CA SER A 285 11.85 -15.49 -19.19
C SER A 285 11.63 -14.01 -19.48
N ALA A 286 12.71 -13.33 -19.92
CA ALA A 286 12.63 -11.93 -20.36
C ALA A 286 11.77 -11.78 -21.62
N ALA A 287 11.76 -12.77 -22.51
CA ALA A 287 10.95 -12.75 -23.72
C ALA A 287 9.45 -12.85 -23.41
N ASP A 288 9.05 -13.75 -22.50
CA ASP A 288 7.66 -13.86 -22.07
C ASP A 288 7.19 -12.59 -21.38
N LEU A 289 8.06 -12.02 -20.53
CA LEU A 289 7.78 -10.77 -19.84
C LEU A 289 7.66 -9.59 -20.81
N ALA A 290 8.52 -9.52 -21.84
CA ALA A 290 8.44 -8.51 -22.89
C ALA A 290 7.14 -8.65 -23.69
N ALA A 291 6.71 -9.88 -23.98
CA ALA A 291 5.43 -10.13 -24.64
C ALA A 291 4.24 -9.71 -23.78
N ALA A 292 4.29 -9.96 -22.46
CA ALA A 292 3.25 -9.51 -21.53
C ALA A 292 3.16 -7.98 -21.45
N TYR A 293 4.29 -7.29 -21.30
CA TYR A 293 4.31 -5.82 -21.32
C TYR A 293 3.87 -5.27 -22.68
N GLY A 294 4.35 -5.85 -23.77
CA GLY A 294 3.97 -5.49 -25.14
C GLY A 294 2.47 -5.59 -25.38
N LYS A 295 1.82 -6.66 -24.90
CA LYS A 295 0.36 -6.82 -24.99
C LYS A 295 -0.40 -5.63 -24.41
N VAL A 296 0.05 -5.09 -23.28
CA VAL A 296 -0.58 -3.92 -22.64
C VAL A 296 -0.29 -2.65 -23.44
N VAL A 297 0.96 -2.45 -23.87
CA VAL A 297 1.36 -1.33 -24.71
C VAL A 297 0.55 -1.29 -26.01
N ASP A 298 0.41 -2.42 -26.69
CA ASP A 298 -0.35 -2.54 -27.93
C ASP A 298 -1.85 -2.32 -27.73
N THR A 299 -2.42 -2.95 -26.69
CA THR A 299 -3.86 -2.86 -26.39
C THR A 299 -4.31 -1.41 -26.23
N TYR A 300 -3.53 -0.61 -25.51
CA TYR A 300 -3.86 0.78 -25.24
C TYR A 300 -3.08 1.78 -26.09
N ARG A 301 -2.27 1.33 -27.07
CA ARG A 301 -1.41 2.17 -27.90
C ARG A 301 -0.59 3.15 -27.05
N LEU A 302 0.11 2.63 -26.05
CA LEU A 302 0.83 3.45 -25.08
C LEU A 302 2.11 4.02 -25.68
N THR A 303 2.41 5.25 -25.28
CA THR A 303 3.71 5.91 -25.51
C THR A 303 4.54 5.98 -24.23
N LYS A 304 3.92 5.68 -23.08
CA LYS A 304 4.47 5.83 -21.72
C LYS A 304 4.10 4.60 -20.88
N VAL A 305 5.07 4.04 -20.16
CA VAL A 305 4.86 2.97 -19.16
C VAL A 305 5.62 3.26 -17.87
N ASP A 306 5.05 2.84 -16.74
CA ASP A 306 5.67 2.93 -15.42
C ASP A 306 5.91 1.53 -14.86
N PHE A 307 7.03 1.35 -14.18
CA PHE A 307 7.33 0.16 -13.40
C PHE A 307 7.41 0.55 -11.94
N ASP A 308 6.32 0.36 -11.22
CA ASP A 308 6.22 0.59 -9.79
C ASP A 308 6.68 -0.66 -9.05
N ILE A 309 7.95 -0.67 -8.64
CA ILE A 309 8.61 -1.87 -8.11
C ILE A 309 8.80 -1.74 -6.61
N GLU A 310 7.99 -2.51 -5.88
CA GLU A 310 7.89 -2.48 -4.43
C GLU A 310 8.07 -3.88 -3.82
N GLY A 311 8.12 -3.93 -2.48
CA GLY A 311 8.12 -5.17 -1.71
C GLY A 311 9.19 -6.16 -2.16
N ALA A 312 8.80 -7.43 -2.34
CA ALA A 312 9.71 -8.51 -2.73
C ALA A 312 10.32 -8.37 -4.13
N ALA A 313 9.67 -7.64 -5.04
CA ALA A 313 10.16 -7.46 -6.40
C ALA A 313 11.40 -6.56 -6.47
N LEU A 314 11.52 -5.63 -5.51
CA LEU A 314 12.56 -4.63 -5.49
C LEU A 314 13.98 -5.19 -5.24
N PRO A 315 14.22 -6.02 -4.21
CA PRO A 315 15.54 -6.60 -3.96
C PRO A 315 15.86 -7.84 -4.83
N ASP A 316 14.89 -8.39 -5.59
CA ASP A 316 15.12 -9.59 -6.40
C ASP A 316 15.95 -9.28 -7.66
N THR A 317 17.24 -9.61 -7.60
CA THR A 317 18.19 -9.35 -8.71
C THR A 317 17.85 -10.13 -9.98
N ALA A 318 17.30 -11.35 -9.86
CA ALA A 318 16.96 -12.16 -11.02
C ALA A 318 15.72 -11.59 -11.73
N ALA A 319 14.69 -11.21 -10.97
CA ALA A 319 13.51 -10.51 -11.48
C ALA A 319 13.88 -9.15 -12.08
N ASN A 320 14.76 -8.38 -11.41
CA ASN A 320 15.25 -7.10 -11.92
C ASN A 320 15.99 -7.24 -13.26
N THR A 321 16.85 -8.26 -13.40
CA THR A 321 17.55 -8.54 -14.65
C THR A 321 16.57 -8.96 -15.76
N ARG A 322 15.62 -9.84 -15.44
CA ARG A 322 14.56 -10.27 -16.37
C ARG A 322 13.73 -9.07 -16.85
N ARG A 323 13.31 -8.22 -15.92
CA ARG A 323 12.54 -7.00 -16.17
C ARG A 323 13.32 -6.03 -17.05
N ALA A 324 14.58 -5.78 -16.73
CA ALA A 324 15.43 -4.89 -17.51
C ALA A 324 15.62 -5.38 -18.96
N GLN A 325 15.90 -6.67 -19.15
CA GLN A 325 16.02 -7.27 -20.48
C GLN A 325 14.69 -7.19 -21.26
N ALA A 326 13.57 -7.45 -20.60
CA ALA A 326 12.25 -7.34 -21.20
C ALA A 326 11.93 -5.91 -21.65
N ILE A 327 12.23 -4.92 -20.80
CA ILE A 327 12.02 -3.49 -21.12
C ILE A 327 12.93 -3.06 -22.27
N ALA A 328 14.20 -3.47 -22.29
CA ALA A 328 15.11 -3.17 -23.38
C ALA A 328 14.64 -3.79 -24.71
N GLN A 329 14.05 -4.98 -24.69
CA GLN A 329 13.40 -5.58 -25.86
C GLN A 329 12.16 -4.76 -26.28
N LEU A 330 11.34 -4.36 -25.32
CA LEU A 330 10.13 -3.56 -25.56
C LEU A 330 10.44 -2.20 -26.19
N GLN A 331 11.49 -1.51 -25.73
CA GLN A 331 11.94 -0.23 -26.32
C GLN A 331 12.51 -0.38 -27.73
N LYS A 332 12.99 -1.58 -28.11
CA LYS A 332 13.39 -1.88 -29.50
C LYS A 332 12.18 -2.09 -30.40
N SER A 333 11.12 -2.74 -29.91
CA SER A 333 9.89 -2.96 -30.69
C SER A 333 8.97 -1.74 -30.70
N HIS A 334 9.09 -0.85 -29.72
CA HIS A 334 8.33 0.39 -29.60
C HIS A 334 9.29 1.59 -29.48
N PRO A 335 9.89 2.05 -30.60
CA PRO A 335 10.81 3.17 -30.59
C PRO A 335 10.15 4.42 -29.98
N GLY A 336 10.82 5.04 -29.02
CA GLY A 336 10.31 6.21 -28.31
C GLY A 336 9.38 5.91 -27.14
N LEU A 337 9.21 4.63 -26.76
CA LEU A 337 8.51 4.27 -25.53
C LEU A 337 9.20 4.87 -24.30
N ASP A 338 8.49 5.77 -23.63
CA ASP A 338 8.94 6.44 -22.42
C ASP A 338 8.77 5.53 -21.21
N VAL A 339 9.87 5.25 -20.51
CA VAL A 339 9.92 4.31 -19.39
C VAL A 339 10.26 5.06 -18.11
N SER A 340 9.35 4.99 -17.13
CA SER A 340 9.61 5.41 -15.76
C SER A 340 9.72 4.22 -14.82
N PHE A 341 10.49 4.40 -13.75
CA PHE A 341 10.46 3.54 -12.58
C PHE A 341 9.92 4.33 -11.40
N THR A 342 8.90 3.79 -10.74
CA THR A 342 8.37 4.33 -9.49
C THR A 342 8.88 3.47 -8.34
N LEU A 343 9.58 4.10 -7.38
CA LEU A 343 10.36 3.37 -6.39
C LEU A 343 10.19 3.97 -4.99
N PRO A 344 10.21 3.12 -3.94
CA PRO A 344 10.18 3.60 -2.57
C PRO A 344 11.48 4.31 -2.23
N VAL A 345 11.36 5.37 -1.43
CA VAL A 345 12.48 6.15 -0.92
C VAL A 345 12.40 6.27 0.60
N MET A 346 13.54 6.55 1.22
CA MET A 346 13.63 7.15 2.55
C MET A 346 13.80 8.67 2.40
N PRO A 347 13.70 9.47 3.47
CA PRO A 347 13.98 10.91 3.41
C PRO A 347 15.36 11.24 2.81
N GLU A 348 16.32 10.31 2.90
CA GLU A 348 17.67 10.42 2.34
C GLU A 348 17.75 10.05 0.85
N GLY A 349 16.66 9.57 0.25
CA GLY A 349 16.54 9.21 -1.16
C GLY A 349 16.28 7.72 -1.40
N LEU A 350 16.67 7.24 -2.58
CA LEU A 350 16.52 5.83 -2.94
C LEU A 350 17.23 4.92 -1.95
N THR A 351 16.54 3.84 -1.57
CA THR A 351 17.17 2.73 -0.86
C THR A 351 18.19 2.03 -1.77
N GLN A 352 19.14 1.30 -1.18
CA GLN A 352 20.14 0.56 -1.97
C GLN A 352 19.50 -0.41 -2.99
N PRO A 353 18.44 -1.19 -2.66
CA PRO A 353 17.71 -1.98 -3.64
C PRO A 353 17.15 -1.17 -4.81
N GLY A 354 16.63 0.04 -4.56
CA GLY A 354 16.18 0.95 -5.61
C GLY A 354 17.33 1.41 -6.53
N VAL A 355 18.48 1.77 -5.95
CA VAL A 355 19.69 2.11 -6.70
C VAL A 355 20.15 0.92 -7.56
N ASP A 356 20.17 -0.28 -6.98
CA ASP A 356 20.61 -1.51 -7.65
C ASP A 356 19.68 -1.89 -8.81
N LEU A 357 18.38 -1.70 -8.64
CA LEU A 357 17.37 -1.90 -9.69
C LEU A 357 17.63 -0.96 -10.88
N ILE A 358 17.79 0.34 -10.63
CA ILE A 358 18.05 1.31 -11.71
C ILE A 358 19.41 1.04 -12.38
N ALA A 359 20.43 0.70 -11.61
CA ALA A 359 21.73 0.34 -12.15
C ALA A 359 21.66 -0.93 -13.00
N ASN A 360 20.86 -1.92 -12.58
CA ASN A 360 20.58 -3.13 -13.36
C ASN A 360 19.85 -2.81 -14.68
N ALA A 361 18.83 -1.95 -14.64
CA ALA A 361 18.12 -1.47 -15.82
C ALA A 361 19.07 -0.84 -16.84
N LYS A 362 19.90 0.11 -16.40
CA LYS A 362 20.91 0.77 -17.25
C LYS A 362 21.91 -0.22 -17.84
N ARG A 363 22.45 -1.15 -17.04
CA ARG A 363 23.41 -2.16 -17.51
C ARG A 363 22.83 -3.08 -18.59
N ASN A 364 21.53 -3.35 -18.55
CA ASN A 364 20.84 -4.18 -19.55
C ASN A 364 20.27 -3.36 -20.73
N GLY A 365 20.60 -2.07 -20.83
CA GLY A 365 20.29 -1.25 -22.01
C GLY A 365 18.92 -0.59 -21.98
N VAL A 366 18.28 -0.47 -20.81
CA VAL A 366 17.03 0.31 -20.67
C VAL A 366 17.34 1.80 -20.74
N ALA A 367 16.66 2.51 -21.65
CA ALA A 367 16.63 3.96 -21.66
C ALA A 367 15.60 4.44 -20.62
N VAL A 368 16.08 4.77 -19.41
CA VAL A 368 15.23 5.26 -18.31
C VAL A 368 14.94 6.75 -18.51
N SER A 369 13.68 7.10 -18.77
CA SER A 369 13.24 8.49 -18.93
C SER A 369 13.12 9.21 -17.59
N ALA A 370 12.60 8.52 -16.57
CA ALA A 370 12.37 9.10 -15.25
C ALA A 370 12.53 8.06 -14.14
N VAL A 371 12.97 8.54 -12.97
CA VAL A 371 12.81 7.84 -11.70
C VAL A 371 11.85 8.67 -10.86
N ASN A 372 10.64 8.18 -10.69
CA ASN A 372 9.61 8.77 -9.87
C ASN A 372 9.74 8.20 -8.45
N ILE A 373 9.88 9.06 -7.45
CA ILE A 373 10.09 8.60 -6.06
C ILE A 373 8.78 8.61 -5.30
N MET A 374 8.49 7.54 -4.56
CA MET A 374 7.35 7.50 -3.66
C MET A 374 7.74 8.13 -2.33
N ALA A 375 7.68 9.46 -2.29
CA ALA A 375 8.03 10.26 -1.13
C ALA A 375 6.93 10.21 -0.04
N MET A 376 6.60 9.01 0.41
CA MET A 376 5.49 8.69 1.31
C MET A 376 5.83 7.48 2.16
N ASP A 377 4.93 7.14 3.09
CA ASP A 377 5.00 5.93 3.90
C ASP A 377 6.33 5.71 4.62
N TYR A 378 7.02 6.80 4.99
CA TYR A 378 8.22 6.70 5.81
C TYR A 378 7.92 5.98 7.14
N GLY A 379 6.67 6.07 7.62
CA GLY A 379 6.31 5.84 9.01
C GLY A 379 6.04 7.20 9.69
N PRO A 380 5.71 7.23 10.99
CA PRO A 380 5.69 8.47 11.75
C PRO A 380 7.12 8.98 11.96
#